data_AF-A0A804Q3P9-F1
#
_entry.id   AF-A0A804Q3P9-F1
#
_cell.length_a   1.000
_cell.length_b   1.000
_cell.length_c   1.000
_cell.angle_alpha   90.00
_cell.angle_beta   90.00
_cell.angle_gamma   90.00
#
_symmetry.space_group_name_H-M   'P 1'
#
loop_
_entity.id
_entity.type
_entity.pdbx_description
1 polymer ?
#
loop_
_entity_poly.entity_id
_entity_poly.type
_entity_poly.pdbx_seq_one_letter_code
_entity_poly.pdbx_strand_id
1 'polypeptide(L)'
;MTVIKLKSGGLWVHAPIAPTKECIQMLKELDAPVEHIVLPTFAYEHKIFVGPFSRKFPKAQIWVAPRQWSWPINLPLEFFGIFRAKPLKDEDDATPWVAEIEQKVLSSPEVGIGPYVEVAFYHKPSRTLLVTDAVIFVPQQPPECISKESLLASAKNGLAVKLLSKGKEVPDEPVVDNKLNRQKGWERMVLQILFLGPSNLLEPNASFAQMSQKLIVSPIVKTLVFSKVPEKVGWILQ
;
A
#
# COMPACT_ATOMS: atom_id res chain seq x y z
N MET A 1 7.83 2.73 -1.59
CA MET A 1 8.76 3.70 -0.99
C MET A 1 8.89 4.91 -1.90
N THR A 2 8.88 6.11 -1.34
CA THR A 2 9.15 7.37 -2.05
C THR A 2 10.16 8.16 -1.24
N VAL A 3 11.07 8.87 -1.92
CA VAL A 3 12.14 9.64 -1.29
C VAL A 3 12.06 11.09 -1.78
N ILE A 4 12.09 12.04 -0.85
CA ILE A 4 12.11 13.48 -1.12
C ILE A 4 13.36 14.08 -0.50
N LYS A 5 14.12 14.87 -1.26
CA LYS A 5 15.22 15.69 -0.73
C LYS A 5 14.62 17.02 -0.25
N LEU A 6 14.71 17.26 1.05
CA LEU A 6 14.16 18.45 1.72
C LEU A 6 15.10 19.66 1.55
N LYS A 7 14.60 20.87 1.81
CA LYS A 7 15.42 22.09 1.88
C LYS A 7 16.48 22.05 2.99
N SER A 8 16.30 21.21 4.01
CA SER A 8 17.35 20.95 5.03
C SER A 8 18.61 20.34 4.42
N GLY A 9 18.52 19.77 3.22
CA GLY A 9 19.58 19.03 2.54
C GLY A 9 19.50 17.51 2.78
N GLY A 10 18.64 17.05 3.68
CA GLY A 10 18.44 15.63 3.95
C GLY A 10 17.29 14.97 3.20
N LEU A 11 17.22 13.64 3.31
CA LEU A 11 16.21 12.80 2.70
C LEU A 11 15.10 12.45 3.69
N TRP A 12 13.88 12.61 3.21
CA TRP A 12 12.65 12.14 3.82
C TRP A 12 12.15 10.90 3.06
N VAL A 13 12.05 9.78 3.76
CA VAL A 13 11.74 8.46 3.17
C VAL A 13 10.36 7.99 3.63
N HIS A 14 9.42 7.90 2.69
CA HIS A 14 8.07 7.40 2.88
C HIS A 14 7.96 5.90 2.62
N ALA A 15 7.33 5.15 3.53
CA ALA A 15 7.03 3.72 3.41
C ALA A 15 8.24 2.92 2.91
N PRO A 16 9.33 2.83 3.71
CA PRO A 16 10.56 2.17 3.31
C PRO A 16 10.31 0.69 2.96
N ILE A 17 11.01 0.22 1.93
CA ILE A 17 11.02 -1.20 1.52
C ILE A 17 12.26 -1.91 2.08
N ALA A 18 12.44 -3.19 1.75
CA ALA A 18 13.61 -3.95 2.14
C ALA A 18 14.91 -3.18 1.80
N PRO A 19 15.83 -2.97 2.76
CA PRO A 19 17.08 -2.26 2.54
C PRO A 19 18.12 -3.15 1.84
N THR A 20 17.81 -3.56 0.60
CA THR A 20 18.74 -4.33 -0.23
C THR A 20 19.96 -3.49 -0.60
N LYS A 21 21.01 -4.12 -1.14
CA LYS A 21 22.22 -3.40 -1.54
C LYS A 21 21.91 -2.34 -2.59
N GLU A 22 21.04 -2.67 -3.54
CA GLU A 22 20.57 -1.82 -4.64
C GLU A 22 19.77 -0.64 -4.09
N CYS A 23 18.82 -0.90 -3.17
CA CYS A 23 18.04 0.15 -2.53
C CYS A 23 18.92 1.16 -1.77
N ILE A 24 19.89 0.67 -1.01
CA ILE A 24 20.81 1.53 -0.24
C ILE A 24 21.76 2.28 -1.17
N GLN A 25 22.19 1.67 -2.27
CA GLN A 25 23.03 2.32 -3.27
C GLN A 25 22.29 3.47 -3.96
N MET A 26 21.04 3.28 -4.37
CA MET A 26 20.22 4.35 -4.96
C MET A 26 20.03 5.54 -3.99
N LEU A 27 19.88 5.30 -2.69
CA LEU A 27 19.79 6.38 -1.70
C LEU A 27 21.11 7.16 -1.56
N LYS A 28 22.25 6.47 -1.64
CA LYS A 28 23.57 7.12 -1.59
C LYS A 28 23.83 8.01 -2.79
N GLU A 29 23.34 7.63 -3.96
CA GLU A 29 23.46 8.40 -5.21
C GLU A 29 22.73 9.76 -5.15
N LEU A 30 21.77 9.93 -4.23
CA LEU A 30 21.08 11.21 -4.00
C LEU A 30 21.95 12.25 -3.24
N ASP A 31 23.14 11.84 -2.79
CA ASP A 31 24.14 12.65 -2.10
C ASP A 31 23.52 13.53 -1.00
N ALA A 32 22.84 12.87 -0.06
CA ALA A 32 22.17 13.48 1.07
C ALA A 32 21.97 12.48 2.22
N PRO A 33 22.04 12.91 3.49
CA PRO A 33 21.79 12.03 4.63
C PRO A 33 20.29 11.71 4.73
N VAL A 34 19.94 10.48 5.12
CA VAL A 34 18.55 10.15 5.50
C VAL A 34 18.27 10.78 6.87
N GLU A 35 17.39 11.78 6.89
CA GLU A 35 16.99 12.50 8.11
C GLU A 35 15.72 11.91 8.72
N HIS A 36 14.79 11.46 7.87
CA HIS A 36 13.46 11.03 8.30
C HIS A 36 13.04 9.73 7.61
N ILE A 37 12.55 8.79 8.41
CA ILE A 37 11.93 7.55 7.95
C ILE A 37 10.49 7.54 8.42
N VAL A 38 9.54 7.42 7.50
CA VAL A 38 8.11 7.54 7.77
C VAL A 38 7.41 6.21 7.48
N LEU A 39 6.76 5.67 8.51
CA LEU A 39 5.78 4.60 8.40
C LEU A 39 4.38 5.25 8.35
N PRO A 40 3.75 5.36 7.16
CA PRO A 40 2.52 6.13 6.98
C PRO A 40 1.25 5.37 7.37
N THR A 41 1.32 4.06 7.61
CA THR A 41 0.15 3.20 7.88
C THR A 41 0.44 2.22 9.02
N PHE A 42 -0.59 1.51 9.51
CA PHE A 42 -0.42 0.41 10.46
C PHE A 42 -0.07 -0.93 9.78
N ALA A 43 -0.34 -1.04 8.48
CA ALA A 43 -0.31 -2.30 7.74
C ALA A 43 1.07 -2.98 7.81
N TYR A 44 1.06 -4.31 7.99
CA TYR A 44 2.26 -5.08 8.32
C TYR A 44 3.30 -5.06 7.19
N GLU A 45 2.83 -5.16 5.95
CA GLU A 45 3.60 -5.11 4.71
C GLU A 45 4.41 -3.81 4.56
N HIS A 46 3.94 -2.69 5.13
CA HIS A 46 4.64 -1.41 5.15
C HIS A 46 5.50 -1.23 6.42
N LYS A 47 5.21 -1.99 7.48
CA LYS A 47 5.88 -1.91 8.79
C LYS A 47 7.13 -2.77 8.87
N ILE A 48 7.09 -3.98 8.29
CA ILE A 48 8.11 -5.02 8.46
C ILE A 48 9.52 -4.55 8.11
N PHE A 49 9.66 -3.65 7.13
CA PHE A 49 10.96 -3.17 6.67
C PHE A 49 11.47 -1.93 7.39
N VAL A 50 10.66 -1.24 8.18
CA VAL A 50 11.06 -0.01 8.89
C VAL A 50 12.21 -0.28 9.86
N GLY A 51 12.14 -1.36 10.64
CA GLY A 51 13.21 -1.75 11.57
C GLY A 51 14.53 -2.09 10.85
N PRO A 52 14.55 -3.01 9.87
CA PRO A 52 15.73 -3.27 9.05
C PRO A 52 16.31 -2.03 8.35
N PHE A 53 15.44 -1.17 7.82
CA PHE A 53 15.85 0.02 7.09
C PHE A 53 16.47 1.08 8.02
N SER A 54 15.88 1.32 9.20
CA SER A 54 16.41 2.27 10.18
C SER A 54 17.80 1.88 10.71
N ARG A 55 18.11 0.58 10.79
CA ARG A 55 19.47 0.11 11.13
C ARG A 55 20.54 0.53 10.13
N LYS A 56 20.19 0.78 8.86
CA LYS A 56 21.11 1.31 7.85
C LYS A 56 21.32 2.81 7.98
N PHE A 57 20.40 3.51 8.64
CA PHE A 57 20.42 4.96 8.82
C PHE A 57 20.16 5.33 10.29
N PRO A 58 21.07 4.97 11.21
CA PRO A 58 20.82 5.06 12.67
C PRO A 58 20.64 6.49 13.19
N LYS A 59 20.97 7.51 12.40
CA LYS A 59 20.78 8.93 12.72
C LYS A 59 19.40 9.46 12.32
N ALA A 60 18.65 8.73 11.50
CA ALA A 60 17.35 9.16 11.02
C ALA A 60 16.31 9.13 12.15
N GLN A 61 15.48 10.17 12.23
CA GLN A 61 14.30 10.16 13.10
C GLN A 61 13.20 9.33 12.44
N ILE A 62 12.67 8.36 13.18
CA ILE A 62 11.55 7.53 12.73
C ILE A 62 10.24 8.21 13.13
N TRP A 63 9.30 8.25 12.19
CA TRP A 63 7.94 8.74 12.38
C TRP A 63 6.95 7.66 11.99
N VAL A 64 5.90 7.50 12.78
CA VAL A 64 4.90 6.42 12.59
C VAL A 64 3.50 6.99 12.62
N ALA A 65 2.63 6.46 11.77
CA ALA A 65 1.20 6.74 11.86
C ALA A 65 0.70 6.47 13.28
N PRO A 66 -0.21 7.28 13.83
CA PRO A 66 -0.75 7.05 15.17
C PRO A 66 -1.51 5.72 15.23
N ARG A 67 -1.84 5.22 16.42
CA ARG A 67 -2.66 3.98 16.57
C ARG A 67 -2.05 2.73 15.90
N GLN A 68 -0.72 2.60 15.93
CA GLN A 68 -0.05 1.37 15.53
C GLN A 68 -0.58 0.19 16.34
N TRP A 69 -0.82 -0.92 15.66
CA TRP A 69 -1.24 -2.16 16.29
C TRP A 69 -0.76 -3.39 15.50
N SER A 70 -0.90 -4.58 16.08
CA SER A 70 -0.66 -5.85 15.40
C SER A 70 -1.68 -6.92 15.81
N TRP A 71 -1.82 -7.93 14.94
CA TRP A 71 -2.68 -9.08 15.13
C TRP A 71 -1.83 -10.37 15.16
N PRO A 72 -2.19 -11.42 15.92
CA PRO A 72 -3.34 -11.53 16.83
C PRO A 72 -3.14 -10.87 18.18
N ILE A 73 -1.90 -10.50 18.50
CA ILE A 73 -1.52 -9.84 19.75
C ILE A 73 -1.00 -8.45 19.39
N ASN A 74 -1.45 -7.43 20.13
CA ASN A 74 -1.00 -6.06 19.95
C ASN A 74 0.39 -5.87 20.57
N LEU A 75 1.44 -6.10 19.78
CA LEU A 75 2.83 -6.03 20.18
C LEU A 75 3.36 -4.59 20.02
N PRO A 76 4.26 -4.15 20.92
CA PRO A 76 4.88 -2.84 20.82
C PRO A 76 5.80 -2.75 19.59
N LEU A 77 6.08 -1.53 19.13
CA LEU A 77 6.89 -1.27 17.93
C LEU A 77 8.32 -1.82 18.03
N GLU A 78 8.86 -1.87 19.23
CA GLU A 78 10.18 -2.40 19.56
C GLU A 78 10.31 -3.89 19.20
N PHE A 79 9.21 -4.65 19.27
CA PHE A 79 9.18 -6.05 18.84
C PHE A 79 9.46 -6.18 17.33
N PHE A 80 9.07 -5.17 16.54
CA PHE A 80 9.35 -5.08 15.11
C PHE A 80 10.70 -4.37 14.81
N GLY A 81 11.49 -4.09 15.85
CA GLY A 81 12.78 -3.41 15.73
C GLY A 81 12.68 -1.92 15.40
N ILE A 82 11.53 -1.30 15.70
CA ILE A 82 11.28 0.13 15.49
C ILE A 82 11.41 0.83 16.85
N PHE A 83 12.52 1.55 17.04
CA PHE A 83 12.84 2.22 18.31
C PHE A 83 12.80 3.75 18.16
N ARG A 84 12.47 4.46 19.24
CA ARG A 84 12.49 5.95 19.30
C ARG A 84 11.61 6.63 18.23
N ALA A 85 10.55 5.94 17.81
CA ALA A 85 9.59 6.48 16.86
C ALA A 85 8.77 7.62 17.48
N LYS A 86 8.53 8.68 16.72
CA LYS A 86 7.59 9.75 17.07
C LYS A 86 6.26 9.52 16.35
N PRO A 87 5.11 9.65 17.04
CA PRO A 87 3.82 9.56 16.37
C PRO A 87 3.61 10.79 15.49
N LEU A 88 3.10 10.57 14.28
CA LEU A 88 2.55 11.61 13.43
C LEU A 88 1.21 12.09 14.01
N LYS A 89 0.89 13.37 13.80
CA LYS A 89 -0.37 13.99 14.21
C LYS A 89 -1.10 14.56 13.00
N ASP A 90 -2.41 14.74 13.14
CA ASP A 90 -3.21 15.36 12.09
C ASP A 90 -2.85 16.83 11.94
N GLU A 91 -2.64 17.27 10.70
CA GLU A 91 -2.32 18.67 10.34
C GLU A 91 -1.19 19.27 11.21
N ASP A 92 -0.13 18.47 11.48
CA ASP A 92 0.95 18.82 12.41
C ASP A 92 1.89 19.91 11.86
N ASP A 93 1.79 21.10 12.46
CA ASP A 93 2.59 22.28 12.12
C ASP A 93 3.99 22.28 12.76
N ALA A 94 4.29 21.33 13.65
CA ALA A 94 5.56 21.23 14.34
C ALA A 94 6.53 20.22 13.68
N THR A 95 6.14 19.60 12.57
CA THR A 95 7.03 18.68 11.85
C THR A 95 8.18 19.41 11.17
N PRO A 96 9.40 18.82 11.12
CA PRO A 96 10.56 19.47 10.50
C PRO A 96 10.39 19.85 9.02
N TRP A 97 9.44 19.21 8.31
CA TRP A 97 9.18 19.40 6.89
C TRP A 97 7.91 20.20 6.58
N VAL A 98 7.20 20.74 7.57
CA VAL A 98 5.88 21.41 7.42
C VAL A 98 5.84 22.49 6.32
N ALA A 99 6.96 23.18 6.11
CA ALA A 99 7.08 24.22 5.10
C ALA A 99 6.97 23.69 3.65
N GLU A 100 7.19 22.39 3.45
CA GLU A 100 7.26 21.75 2.14
C GLU A 100 6.29 20.58 1.97
N ILE A 101 5.97 19.89 3.05
CA ILE A 101 5.10 18.71 3.06
C ILE A 101 4.01 18.91 4.11
N GLU A 102 2.75 18.93 3.69
CA GLU A 102 1.59 18.87 4.59
C GLU A 102 1.26 17.41 4.90
N GLN A 103 0.57 17.16 6.00
CA GLN A 103 0.11 15.82 6.36
C GLN A 103 -1.32 15.83 6.90
N LYS A 104 -2.06 14.76 6.61
CA LYS A 104 -3.41 14.54 7.12
C LYS A 104 -3.59 13.10 7.54
N VAL A 105 -4.17 12.88 8.72
CA VAL A 105 -4.39 11.56 9.29
C VAL A 105 -5.80 11.08 8.92
N LEU A 106 -5.87 10.07 8.05
CA LEU A 106 -7.08 9.29 7.83
C LEU A 106 -7.14 8.18 8.87
N SER A 107 -8.04 8.30 9.83
CA SER A 107 -8.28 7.26 10.84
C SER A 107 -9.76 6.95 10.98
N SER A 108 -10.06 5.65 10.97
CA SER A 108 -11.35 5.06 11.29
C SER A 108 -11.25 4.23 12.57
N PRO A 109 -12.33 4.11 13.37
CA PRO A 109 -12.47 3.09 14.41
C PRO A 109 -12.29 1.66 13.86
N GLU A 110 -12.52 0.66 14.69
CA GLU A 110 -12.33 -0.76 14.35
C GLU A 110 -13.02 -1.15 13.02
N VAL A 111 -12.18 -1.56 12.08
CA VAL A 111 -12.52 -2.04 10.76
C VAL A 111 -12.24 -3.53 10.72
N GLY A 112 -13.23 -4.34 11.11
CA GLY A 112 -13.04 -5.77 11.29
C GLY A 112 -12.25 -6.08 12.56
N ILE A 113 -10.97 -6.45 12.44
CA ILE A 113 -10.12 -6.95 13.54
C ILE A 113 -9.27 -5.86 14.23
N GLY A 114 -9.27 -4.63 13.73
CA GLY A 114 -8.55 -3.52 14.35
C GLY A 114 -8.74 -2.21 13.60
N PRO A 115 -8.13 -1.10 14.08
CA PRO A 115 -8.33 0.21 13.49
C PRO A 115 -7.66 0.33 12.12
N TYR A 116 -8.24 1.19 11.27
CA TYR A 116 -7.55 1.68 10.07
C TYR A 116 -6.91 3.05 10.36
N VAL A 117 -5.64 3.18 9.99
CA VAL A 117 -4.93 4.46 10.01
C VAL A 117 -3.98 4.57 8.83
N GLU A 118 -4.03 5.71 8.15
CA GLU A 118 -3.08 6.13 7.14
C GLU A 118 -2.81 7.63 7.28
N VAL A 119 -1.57 8.05 7.06
CA VAL A 119 -1.20 9.46 6.97
C VAL A 119 -0.87 9.77 5.53
N ALA A 120 -1.68 10.63 4.91
CA ALA A 120 -1.42 11.15 3.59
C ALA A 120 -0.52 12.38 3.69
N PHE A 121 0.35 12.58 2.70
CA PHE A 121 1.27 13.70 2.64
C PHE A 121 1.12 14.47 1.32
N TYR A 122 1.19 15.79 1.36
CA TYR A 122 1.16 16.63 0.16
C TYR A 122 2.44 17.44 0.04
N HIS A 123 3.28 17.09 -0.93
CA HIS A 123 4.50 17.83 -1.23
C HIS A 123 4.16 19.06 -2.07
N LYS A 124 4.15 20.24 -1.43
CA LYS A 124 3.72 21.52 -2.02
C LYS A 124 4.48 21.89 -3.30
N PRO A 125 5.83 21.80 -3.34
CA PRO A 125 6.60 22.24 -4.50
C PRO A 125 6.27 21.45 -5.78
N SER A 126 6.14 20.13 -5.69
CA SER A 126 5.83 19.28 -6.85
C SER A 126 4.34 19.03 -7.06
N ARG A 127 3.48 19.56 -6.17
CA ARG A 127 2.04 19.31 -6.13
C ARG A 127 1.70 17.81 -6.13
N THR A 128 2.48 17.03 -5.39
CA THR A 128 2.37 15.56 -5.37
C THR A 128 1.69 15.11 -4.09
N LEU A 129 0.61 14.37 -4.23
CA LEU A 129 -0.03 13.64 -3.13
C LEU A 129 0.66 12.28 -2.98
N LEU A 130 1.11 11.99 -1.76
CA LEU A 130 1.61 10.69 -1.36
C LEU A 130 0.57 10.04 -0.45
N VAL A 131 0.11 8.87 -0.87
CA VAL A 131 -0.78 7.97 -0.15
C VAL A 131 -0.13 6.59 -0.10
N THR A 132 -0.67 5.72 0.74
CA THR A 132 -0.22 4.32 0.84
C THR A 132 -1.26 3.39 0.22
N ASP A 133 -2.40 3.18 0.88
CA ASP A 133 -3.44 2.23 0.47
C ASP A 133 -4.82 2.88 0.31
N ALA A 134 -4.99 4.14 0.73
CA ALA A 134 -6.27 4.85 0.69
C ALA A 134 -6.84 4.94 -0.74
N VAL A 135 -5.97 5.14 -1.74
CA VAL A 135 -6.30 5.05 -3.16
C VAL A 135 -5.21 4.32 -3.91
N ILE A 136 -5.60 3.62 -4.98
CA ILE A 136 -4.71 2.81 -5.80
C ILE A 136 -4.97 3.06 -7.28
N PHE A 137 -3.94 2.85 -8.08
CA PHE A 137 -4.08 2.81 -9.54
C PHE A 137 -3.87 1.38 -10.02
N VAL A 138 -4.82 0.86 -10.79
CA VAL A 138 -4.75 -0.49 -11.37
C VAL A 138 -4.31 -0.39 -12.83
N PRO A 139 -3.08 -0.79 -13.19
CA PRO A 139 -2.65 -0.79 -14.59
C PRO A 139 -3.42 -1.84 -15.40
N GLN A 140 -3.64 -1.57 -16.69
CA GLN A 140 -4.33 -2.49 -17.60
C GLN A 140 -3.56 -3.80 -17.78
N GLN A 141 -2.23 -3.68 -17.85
CA GLN A 141 -1.30 -4.79 -18.02
C GLN A 141 -0.57 -5.07 -16.69
N PRO A 142 -0.16 -6.32 -16.44
CA PRO A 142 0.63 -6.65 -15.27
C PRO A 142 1.95 -5.84 -15.25
N PRO A 143 2.34 -5.28 -14.09
CA PRO A 143 3.66 -4.68 -13.93
C PRO A 143 4.79 -5.70 -14.17
N GLU A 144 5.95 -5.24 -14.63
CA GLU A 144 7.13 -6.08 -14.91
C GLU A 144 7.64 -6.84 -13.69
N CYS A 145 7.39 -6.33 -12.48
CA CYS A 145 7.80 -6.99 -11.24
C CYS A 145 6.95 -8.24 -10.89
N ILE A 146 5.81 -8.46 -11.57
CA ILE A 146 5.00 -9.66 -11.38
C ILE A 146 5.49 -10.75 -12.32
N SER A 147 5.97 -11.85 -11.76
CA SER A 147 6.53 -12.94 -12.56
C SER A 147 5.48 -13.63 -13.44
N LYS A 148 5.95 -14.14 -14.58
CA LYS A 148 5.14 -14.95 -15.50
C LYS A 148 4.51 -16.14 -14.77
N GLU A 149 5.25 -16.79 -13.88
CA GLU A 149 4.82 -17.94 -13.11
C GLU A 149 3.66 -17.60 -12.19
N SER A 150 3.71 -16.44 -11.51
CA SER A 150 2.62 -15.96 -10.66
C SER A 150 1.36 -15.62 -11.44
N LEU A 151 1.51 -15.03 -12.64
CA LEU A 151 0.38 -14.75 -13.54
C LEU A 151 -0.29 -16.05 -13.99
N LEU A 152 0.49 -17.01 -14.48
CA LEU A 152 -0.04 -18.30 -14.93
C LEU A 152 -0.67 -19.10 -13.78
N ALA A 153 -0.09 -19.04 -12.57
CA ALA A 153 -0.68 -19.66 -11.38
C ALA A 153 -2.04 -19.04 -11.05
N SER A 154 -2.16 -17.72 -11.13
CA SER A 154 -3.42 -16.99 -10.89
C SER A 154 -4.47 -17.22 -11.99
N ALA A 155 -4.04 -17.58 -13.20
CA ALA A 155 -4.92 -17.91 -14.31
C ALA A 155 -5.55 -19.32 -14.21
N LYS A 156 -5.02 -20.20 -13.35
CA LYS A 156 -5.60 -21.53 -13.13
C LYS A 156 -6.98 -21.43 -12.50
N ASN A 157 -7.87 -22.35 -12.86
CA ASN A 157 -9.18 -22.50 -12.22
C ASN A 157 -9.03 -23.22 -10.86
N GLY A 158 -8.33 -22.55 -9.93
CA GLY A 158 -8.09 -23.06 -8.59
C GLY A 158 -9.35 -23.03 -7.71
N LEU A 159 -9.17 -23.34 -6.43
CA LEU A 159 -10.27 -23.43 -5.46
C LEU A 159 -11.12 -22.16 -5.40
N ALA A 160 -10.51 -20.98 -5.40
CA ALA A 160 -11.24 -19.71 -5.36
C ALA A 160 -12.19 -19.53 -6.56
N VAL A 161 -11.75 -19.87 -7.77
CA VAL A 161 -12.58 -19.81 -8.98
C VAL A 161 -13.73 -20.80 -8.89
N LYS A 162 -13.47 -22.03 -8.42
CA LYS A 162 -14.49 -23.07 -8.25
C LYS A 162 -15.57 -22.64 -7.23
N LEU A 163 -15.17 -22.10 -6.09
CA LEU A 163 -16.10 -21.60 -5.06
C LEU A 163 -16.93 -20.40 -5.53
N LEU A 164 -16.32 -19.48 -6.29
CA LEU A 164 -16.97 -18.24 -6.74
C LEU A 164 -17.72 -18.38 -8.07
N SER A 165 -17.70 -19.57 -8.69
CA SER A 165 -18.38 -19.84 -9.97
C SER A 165 -19.92 -19.92 -9.86
N LYS A 166 -20.48 -19.95 -8.64
CA LYS A 166 -21.93 -20.00 -8.36
C LYS A 166 -22.68 -21.09 -9.14
N GLY A 167 -22.06 -22.26 -9.28
CA GLY A 167 -22.66 -23.42 -9.96
C GLY A 167 -22.47 -23.45 -11.48
N LYS A 168 -21.72 -22.50 -12.06
CA LYS A 168 -21.24 -22.61 -13.45
C LYS A 168 -20.26 -23.77 -13.58
N GLU A 169 -20.27 -24.43 -14.74
CA GLU A 169 -19.23 -25.39 -15.10
C GLU A 169 -17.87 -24.68 -15.16
N VAL A 170 -16.87 -25.27 -14.50
CA VAL A 170 -15.51 -24.74 -14.45
C VAL A 170 -14.60 -25.70 -15.20
N PRO A 171 -14.16 -25.35 -16.42
CA PRO A 171 -13.27 -26.21 -17.20
C PRO A 171 -11.98 -26.52 -16.44
N ASP A 172 -11.54 -27.77 -16.46
CA ASP A 172 -10.28 -28.22 -15.87
C ASP A 172 -9.19 -28.33 -16.93
N GLU A 173 -8.99 -27.25 -17.69
CA GLU A 173 -8.00 -27.19 -18.75
C GLU A 173 -6.64 -26.72 -18.24
N PRO A 174 -5.54 -27.29 -18.77
CA PRO A 174 -4.20 -26.81 -18.44
C PRO A 174 -4.01 -25.38 -18.95
N VAL A 175 -3.47 -24.51 -18.07
CA VAL A 175 -3.12 -23.14 -18.45
C VAL A 175 -1.85 -23.14 -19.27
N VAL A 176 -1.97 -22.86 -20.57
CA VAL A 176 -0.84 -22.68 -21.49
C VAL A 176 -0.27 -21.27 -21.35
N ASP A 177 1.05 -21.14 -21.46
CA ASP A 177 1.68 -19.82 -21.47
C ASP A 177 1.38 -19.06 -22.77
N ASN A 178 0.57 -18.02 -22.65
CA ASN A 178 0.31 -17.06 -23.73
C ASN A 178 -0.08 -15.70 -23.14
N LYS A 179 -0.18 -14.67 -23.97
CA LYS A 179 -0.55 -13.31 -23.53
C LYS A 179 -1.92 -13.27 -22.85
N LEU A 180 -2.89 -14.02 -23.38
CA LEU A 180 -4.26 -14.06 -22.86
C LEU A 180 -4.32 -14.62 -21.43
N ASN A 181 -3.64 -15.74 -21.18
CA ASN A 181 -3.62 -16.37 -19.86
C ASN A 181 -2.82 -15.55 -18.84
N ARG A 182 -1.72 -14.91 -19.26
CA ARG A 182 -1.01 -13.96 -18.39
C ARG A 182 -1.90 -12.78 -17.99
N GLN A 183 -2.62 -12.20 -18.95
CA GLN A 183 -3.59 -11.14 -18.69
C GLN A 183 -4.72 -11.62 -17.77
N LYS A 184 -5.33 -12.77 -18.04
CA LYS A 184 -6.37 -13.37 -17.18
C LYS A 184 -5.88 -13.58 -15.74
N GLY A 185 -4.63 -14.01 -15.58
CA GLY A 185 -3.97 -14.12 -14.28
C GLY A 185 -3.87 -12.79 -13.55
N TRP A 186 -3.47 -11.73 -14.26
CA TRP A 186 -3.44 -10.37 -13.72
C TRP A 186 -4.81 -9.90 -13.27
N GLU A 187 -5.82 -10.04 -14.13
CA GLU A 187 -7.20 -9.61 -13.83
C GLU A 187 -7.74 -10.33 -12.58
N ARG A 188 -7.53 -11.65 -12.48
CA ARG A 188 -7.91 -12.43 -11.30
C ARG A 188 -7.16 -12.04 -10.04
N MET A 189 -5.87 -11.73 -10.16
CA MET A 189 -5.04 -11.31 -9.03
C MET A 189 -5.55 -9.98 -8.47
N VAL A 190 -5.80 -8.99 -9.33
CA VAL A 190 -6.36 -7.70 -8.95
C VAL A 190 -7.72 -7.88 -8.26
N LEU A 191 -8.64 -8.63 -8.85
CA LEU A 191 -9.98 -8.83 -8.27
C LEU A 191 -9.93 -9.54 -6.91
N GLN A 192 -8.98 -10.46 -6.70
CA GLN A 192 -8.84 -11.13 -5.41
C GLN A 192 -8.25 -10.22 -4.33
N ILE A 193 -7.31 -9.35 -4.69
CA ILE A 193 -6.69 -8.41 -3.73
C ILE A 193 -7.67 -7.30 -3.36
N LEU A 194 -8.48 -6.83 -4.32
CA LEU A 194 -9.34 -5.65 -4.12
C LEU A 194 -10.74 -5.94 -3.58
N PHE A 195 -11.14 -7.21 -3.48
CA PHE A 195 -12.47 -7.60 -3.00
C PHE A 195 -12.38 -8.71 -1.95
N LEU A 196 -13.17 -8.58 -0.88
CA LEU A 196 -13.48 -9.72 0.00
C LEU A 196 -14.47 -10.63 -0.73
N GLY A 197 -13.96 -11.57 -1.53
CA GLY A 197 -14.78 -12.51 -2.30
C GLY A 197 -15.35 -11.87 -3.58
N PRO A 198 -14.54 -11.69 -4.64
CA PRO A 198 -15.01 -11.16 -5.91
C PRO A 198 -16.13 -12.04 -6.50
N SER A 199 -17.17 -11.41 -7.07
CA SER A 199 -18.39 -12.11 -7.49
C SER A 199 -18.20 -13.08 -8.66
N ASN A 200 -17.17 -12.89 -9.47
CA ASN A 200 -16.84 -13.74 -10.62
C ASN A 200 -15.32 -13.67 -10.92
N LEU A 201 -14.61 -14.77 -10.65
CA LEU A 201 -13.23 -14.96 -11.12
C LEU A 201 -13.14 -15.84 -12.36
N LEU A 202 -14.21 -16.54 -12.73
CA LEU A 202 -14.22 -17.38 -13.92
C LEU A 202 -14.03 -16.53 -15.18
N GLU A 203 -14.76 -15.42 -15.25
CA GLU A 203 -14.78 -14.43 -16.34
C GLU A 203 -14.46 -13.03 -15.77
N PRO A 204 -13.19 -12.71 -15.51
CA PRO A 204 -12.81 -11.53 -14.75
C PRO A 204 -12.88 -10.21 -15.55
N ASN A 205 -12.94 -10.27 -16.89
CA ASN A 205 -12.72 -9.13 -17.79
C ASN A 205 -13.66 -7.95 -17.53
N ALA A 206 -14.96 -8.19 -17.37
CA ALA A 206 -15.94 -7.12 -17.17
C ALA A 206 -15.73 -6.39 -15.85
N SER A 207 -15.47 -7.12 -14.76
CA SER A 207 -15.18 -6.54 -13.44
C SER A 207 -13.84 -5.79 -13.47
N PHE A 208 -12.81 -6.38 -14.08
CA PHE A 208 -11.51 -5.73 -14.19
C PHE A 208 -11.56 -4.42 -14.99
N ALA A 209 -12.28 -4.39 -16.12
CA ALA A 209 -12.42 -3.19 -16.93
C ALA A 209 -13.09 -2.01 -16.19
N GLN A 210 -13.87 -2.27 -15.14
CA GLN A 210 -14.48 -1.20 -14.34
C GLN A 210 -13.45 -0.47 -13.46
N MET A 211 -12.37 -1.14 -13.06
CA MET A 211 -11.35 -0.63 -12.13
C MET A 211 -10.00 -0.32 -12.76
N SER A 212 -9.67 -0.94 -13.89
CA SER A 212 -8.40 -0.70 -14.57
C SER A 212 -8.31 0.71 -15.14
N GLN A 213 -7.07 1.22 -15.23
CA GLN A 213 -6.73 2.55 -15.74
C GLN A 213 -7.39 3.72 -14.97
N LYS A 214 -7.72 3.50 -13.69
CA LYS A 214 -8.33 4.51 -12.83
C LYS A 214 -7.63 4.57 -11.49
N LEU A 215 -7.59 5.76 -10.92
CA LEU A 215 -7.34 5.94 -9.50
C LEU A 215 -8.65 5.66 -8.77
N ILE A 216 -8.65 4.69 -7.87
CA ILE A 216 -9.85 4.25 -7.15
C ILE A 216 -9.57 4.10 -5.67
N VAL A 217 -10.61 4.30 -4.85
CA VAL A 217 -10.65 3.70 -3.52
C VAL A 217 -11.02 2.24 -3.71
N SER A 218 -10.18 1.31 -3.22
CA SER A 218 -10.48 -0.12 -3.38
C SER A 218 -11.83 -0.47 -2.74
N PRO A 219 -12.60 -1.42 -3.29
CA PRO A 219 -13.88 -1.84 -2.70
C PRO A 219 -13.79 -2.23 -1.23
N ILE A 220 -12.70 -2.88 -0.82
CA ILE A 220 -12.42 -3.20 0.59
C ILE A 220 -12.29 -1.92 1.41
N VAL A 221 -11.40 -1.00 1.04
CA VAL A 221 -11.20 0.26 1.78
C VAL A 221 -12.47 1.11 1.77
N LYS A 222 -13.17 1.17 0.63
CA LYS A 222 -14.44 1.90 0.49
C LYS A 222 -15.49 1.38 1.48
N THR A 223 -15.68 0.07 1.52
CA THR A 223 -16.72 -0.58 2.32
C THR A 223 -16.36 -0.59 3.80
N LEU A 224 -15.12 -0.93 4.12
CA LEU A 224 -14.70 -1.19 5.49
C LEU A 224 -14.24 0.08 6.23
N VAL A 225 -13.63 1.03 5.52
CA VAL A 225 -13.05 2.24 6.10
C VAL A 225 -13.89 3.47 5.76
N PHE A 226 -13.99 3.84 4.48
CA PHE A 226 -14.54 5.14 4.08
C PHE A 226 -16.02 5.27 4.42
N SER A 227 -16.79 4.17 4.32
CA SER A 227 -18.21 4.16 4.73
C SER A 227 -18.43 4.45 6.21
N LYS A 228 -17.40 4.31 7.06
CA LYS A 228 -17.47 4.50 8.52
C LYS A 228 -17.10 5.91 8.96
N VAL A 229 -16.48 6.70 8.09
CA VAL A 229 -16.04 8.08 8.37
C VAL A 229 -16.33 9.02 7.20
N PRO A 230 -17.57 9.07 6.67
CA PRO A 230 -17.90 9.82 5.45
C PRO A 230 -17.54 11.30 5.54
N GLU A 231 -17.63 11.92 6.71
CA GLU A 231 -17.24 13.31 6.97
C GLU A 231 -15.73 13.56 6.78
N LYS A 232 -14.88 12.55 7.01
CA LYS A 232 -13.42 12.65 6.85
C LYS A 232 -12.96 12.39 5.42
N VAL A 233 -13.75 11.70 4.62
CA VAL A 233 -13.39 11.24 3.27
C VAL A 233 -14.28 11.84 2.17
N GLY A 234 -15.24 12.69 2.51
CA GLY A 234 -16.20 13.26 1.55
C GLY A 234 -15.54 14.02 0.40
N TRP A 235 -14.32 14.54 0.60
CA TRP A 235 -13.51 15.19 -0.44
C TRP A 235 -12.75 14.22 -1.36
N ILE A 236 -12.58 12.95 -0.98
CA ILE A 236 -11.91 11.91 -1.80
C ILE A 236 -12.89 11.27 -2.80
N LEU A 237 -14.20 11.28 -2.48
CA LEU A 237 -15.24 10.57 -3.23
C LEU A 237 -16.04 11.46 -4.21
N GLN A 238 -15.70 12.74 -4.33
CA GLN A 238 -16.25 13.67 -5.33
C GLN A 238 -15.45 13.59 -6.63
#